data_AF-A0A662G864-F1
#
_entry.id   AF-A0A662G864-F1
#
_cell.length_a   1.000
_cell.length_b   1.000
_cell.length_c   1.000
_cell.angle_alpha   90.00
_cell.angle_beta   90.00
_cell.angle_gamma   90.00
#
_symmetry.space_group_name_H-M   'P 1'
#
loop_
_entity.id
_entity.type
_entity.pdbx_description
1 polymer ?
#
loop_
_entity_poly.entity_id
_entity_poly.type
_entity_poly.pdbx_seq_one_letter_code
_entity_poly.pdbx_strand_id
1 'polypeptide(L)'
;MAKRGIKMGGRVFHLHITPGINVESIVKVTDNSGAQTARVIGVLGKKTVRRRIPSAGIGDIVVVSIQTGKLELRRQIMHAVV
;
A
#
# COMPACT_ATOMS: atom_id res chain seq x y z
N MET A 1 -28.12 -2.04 19.83
CA MET A 1 -27.20 -2.65 18.84
C MET A 1 -25.78 -2.57 19.40
N ALA A 2 -25.10 -3.69 19.61
CA ALA A 2 -23.72 -3.68 20.10
C ALA A 2 -22.81 -3.03 19.04
N LYS A 3 -22.05 -1.99 19.41
CA LYS A 3 -20.95 -1.47 18.58
C LYS A 3 -20.01 -2.65 18.31
N ARG A 4 -19.90 -3.09 17.05
CA ARG A 4 -18.80 -3.99 16.64
C ARG A 4 -17.51 -3.34 17.16
N GLY A 5 -16.74 -4.08 17.96
CA GLY A 5 -15.51 -3.58 18.60
C GLY A 5 -14.53 -2.99 17.58
N ILE A 6 -13.47 -2.35 18.08
CA ILE A 6 -12.45 -1.69 17.25
C ILE A 6 -12.00 -2.64 16.14
N LYS A 7 -12.32 -2.30 14.88
CA LYS A 7 -11.86 -3.06 13.71
C LYS A 7 -10.36 -2.83 13.53
N MET A 8 -9.54 -3.62 14.21
CA MET A 8 -8.11 -3.66 13.91
C MET A 8 -7.92 -4.39 12.58
N GLY A 9 -7.50 -3.67 11.54
CA GLY A 9 -6.85 -4.30 10.39
C GLY A 9 -5.55 -4.95 10.88
N GLY A 10 -5.46 -6.27 10.80
CA GLY A 10 -4.26 -6.99 11.20
C GLY A 10 -3.09 -6.56 10.32
N ARG A 11 -2.02 -6.05 10.92
CA ARG A 11 -0.72 -6.02 10.26
C ARG A 11 -0.08 -7.39 10.45
N VAL A 12 0.30 -8.03 9.36
CA VAL A 12 1.08 -9.26 9.43
C VAL A 12 2.48 -8.86 9.89
N PHE A 13 2.87 -9.29 11.09
CA PHE A 13 4.19 -9.00 11.62
C PHE A 13 5.18 -9.99 11.02
N HIS A 14 5.94 -9.54 10.02
CA HIS A 14 7.04 -10.33 9.47
C HIS A 14 8.38 -9.88 10.05
N LEU A 15 9.03 -10.78 10.78
CA LEU A 15 10.41 -10.62 11.24
C LEU A 15 11.35 -10.93 10.08
N HIS A 16 12.34 -10.06 9.83
CA HIS A 16 13.43 -10.24 8.87
C HIS A 16 13.07 -10.21 7.37
N ILE A 17 12.15 -9.33 6.95
CA ILE A 17 11.96 -8.99 5.52
C ILE A 17 12.65 -7.66 5.22
N THR A 18 13.57 -7.65 4.26
CA THR A 18 14.16 -6.41 3.74
C THR A 18 13.10 -5.69 2.88
N PRO A 19 12.67 -4.47 3.24
CA PRO A 19 11.68 -3.74 2.44
C PRO A 19 12.33 -3.27 1.13
N GLY A 20 11.73 -3.63 -0.01
CA GLY A 20 12.25 -3.34 -1.34
C GLY A 20 11.45 -2.28 -2.12
N ILE A 21 10.28 -1.90 -1.62
CA ILE A 21 9.39 -0.95 -2.31
C ILE A 21 9.42 0.38 -1.57
N ASN A 22 9.87 1.42 -2.25
CA ASN A 22 9.95 2.75 -1.68
C ASN A 22 8.73 3.58 -2.09
N VAL A 23 8.46 4.66 -1.38
CA VAL A 23 7.55 5.70 -1.88
C VAL A 23 8.06 6.20 -3.24
N GLU A 24 7.13 6.48 -4.17
CA GLU A 24 7.30 6.73 -5.61
C GLU A 24 7.62 5.52 -6.50
N SER A 25 7.78 4.31 -5.94
CA SER A 25 7.91 3.10 -6.77
C SER A 25 6.64 2.83 -7.58
N ILE A 26 6.81 2.48 -8.86
CA ILE A 26 5.73 2.00 -9.74
C ILE A 26 5.73 0.48 -9.70
N VAL A 27 4.62 -0.10 -9.26
CA VAL A 27 4.44 -1.53 -9.07
C VAL A 27 3.32 -2.05 -9.97
N LYS A 28 3.46 -3.29 -10.43
CA LYS A 28 2.41 -3.98 -11.19
C LYS A 28 1.31 -4.41 -10.23
N VAL A 29 0.06 -4.14 -10.59
CA VAL A 29 -1.09 -4.63 -9.83
C VAL A 29 -1.39 -6.07 -10.24
N THR A 30 -1.54 -6.95 -9.25
CA THR A 30 -1.80 -8.38 -9.42
C THR A 30 -3.21 -8.73 -8.94
N ASP A 31 -4.21 -8.02 -9.45
CA ASP A 31 -5.62 -8.29 -9.20
C ASP A 31 -6.44 -8.19 -10.50
N ASN A 32 -7.72 -8.51 -10.42
CA ASN A 32 -8.69 -8.41 -11.51
C ASN A 32 -9.55 -7.13 -11.43
N SER A 33 -9.10 -6.09 -10.70
CA SER A 33 -9.86 -4.84 -10.52
C SER A 33 -9.90 -3.97 -11.78
N GLY A 34 -8.98 -4.21 -12.72
CA GLY A 34 -8.79 -3.40 -13.92
C GLY A 34 -7.71 -2.31 -13.78
N ALA A 35 -7.04 -2.23 -12.63
CA ALA A 35 -5.77 -1.52 -12.50
C ALA A 35 -4.61 -2.39 -13.06
N GLN A 36 -3.63 -1.75 -13.69
CA GLN A 36 -2.45 -2.44 -14.26
C GLN A 36 -1.17 -2.05 -13.54
N THR A 37 -0.97 -0.74 -13.33
CA THR A 37 0.18 -0.22 -12.57
C THR A 37 -0.26 0.81 -11.55
N ALA A 38 0.40 0.78 -10.41
CA ALA A 38 0.12 1.66 -9.29
C ALA A 38 1.42 2.29 -8.79
N ARG A 39 1.36 3.57 -8.43
CA ARG A 39 2.45 4.29 -7.77
C ARG A 39 2.23 4.26 -6.27
N VAL A 40 3.22 3.83 -5.50
CA VAL A 40 3.18 3.88 -4.03
C VAL A 40 3.40 5.31 -3.57
N ILE A 41 2.46 5.87 -2.81
CA ILE A 41 2.53 7.24 -2.27
C ILE A 41 2.87 7.22 -0.78
N GLY A 42 2.54 6.14 -0.07
CA GLY A 42 2.80 6.03 1.36
C GLY A 42 2.70 4.61 1.88
N VAL A 43 3.25 4.39 3.08
CA VAL A 43 3.20 3.11 3.79
C VAL A 43 2.46 3.33 5.11
N LEU A 44 1.35 2.62 5.30
CA LEU A 44 0.45 2.89 6.40
C LEU A 44 1.08 2.47 7.74
N GLY A 45 1.12 3.43 8.67
CA GLY A 45 1.61 3.19 10.03
C GLY A 45 3.12 2.93 10.14
N LYS A 46 3.91 3.29 9.12
CA LYS A 46 5.38 3.29 9.18
C LYS A 46 5.86 4.58 9.83
N LYS A 47 6.66 4.49 10.90
CA LYS A 47 7.38 5.64 11.48
C LYS A 47 8.76 5.75 10.85
N THR A 48 9.13 6.94 10.42
CA THR A 48 10.45 7.22 9.82
C THR A 48 11.19 8.30 10.60
N VAL A 49 12.46 8.53 10.24
CA VAL A 49 13.32 9.59 10.77
C VAL A 49 13.63 10.61 9.68
N ARG A 50 14.22 11.75 10.05
CA ARG A 50 14.58 12.82 9.10
C ARG A 50 15.33 12.27 7.89
N ARG A 51 14.87 12.63 6.69
CA ARG A 51 15.42 12.21 5.37
C ARG A 51 15.31 10.72 5.03
N ARG A 52 14.66 9.88 5.84
CA ARG A 52 14.41 8.47 5.49
C ARG A 52 13.11 8.36 4.69
N ILE A 53 13.22 7.84 3.48
CA ILE A 53 12.06 7.50 2.64
C ILE A 53 11.34 6.29 3.27
N PRO A 54 10.02 6.33 3.47
CA PRO A 54 9.26 5.16 3.90
C PRO A 54 9.38 4.04 2.87
N SER A 55 9.55 2.81 3.35
CA SER A 55 9.60 1.61 2.52
C SER A 55 8.68 0.52 3.06
N ALA A 56 8.18 -0.29 2.14
CA ALA A 56 7.25 -1.39 2.36
C ALA A 56 7.89 -2.73 1.96
N GLY A 57 7.58 -3.76 2.73
CA GLY A 57 7.84 -5.16 2.42
C GLY A 57 6.53 -5.93 2.21
N ILE A 58 6.66 -7.24 1.98
CA ILE A 58 5.52 -8.14 1.79
C ILE A 58 4.57 -8.07 2.99
N GLY A 59 3.27 -7.90 2.73
CA GLY A 59 2.23 -7.83 3.75
C GLY A 59 2.03 -6.44 4.38
N ASP A 60 2.83 -5.44 4.01
CA ASP A 60 2.58 -4.07 4.41
C ASP A 60 1.39 -3.48 3.62
N ILE A 61 0.57 -2.67 4.31
CA ILE A 61 -0.49 -1.90 3.68
C ILE A 61 0.10 -0.60 3.15
N VAL A 62 -0.06 -0.37 1.85
CA VAL A 62 0.43 0.81 1.14
C VAL A 62 -0.73 1.65 0.60
N VAL A 63 -0.51 2.95 0.55
CA VAL A 63 -1.38 3.90 -0.14
C VAL A 63 -0.85 4.05 -1.55
N VAL A 64 -1.69 3.81 -2.55
CA VAL A 64 -1.31 3.81 -3.97
C VAL A 64 -2.19 4.72 -4.81
N SER A 65 -1.63 5.26 -5.89
CA SER A 65 -2.40 5.89 -6.97
C SER A 65 -2.26 5.10 -8.25
N ILE A 66 -3.39 4.80 -8.90
CA ILE A 66 -3.40 4.02 -10.14
C ILE A 66 -2.93 4.88 -11.32
N GLN A 67 -1.89 4.42 -12.01
CA GLN A 67 -1.30 5.09 -13.17
C GLN A 67 -1.94 4.60 -14.47
N THR A 68 -2.02 3.28 -14.65
CA THR A 68 -2.60 2.65 -15.85
C THR A 68 -3.67 1.63 -15.49
N GLY A 69 -4.66 1.48 -16.38
CA GLY A 69 -5.84 0.63 -16.17
C GLY A 69 -7.12 1.24 -16.72
N LYS A 70 -8.27 0.77 -16.21
CA LYS A 70 -9.60 1.32 -16.50
C LYS A 70 -9.65 2.82 -16.19
N LEU A 71 -10.29 3.61 -17.06
CA LEU A 71 -10.30 5.08 -16.96
C LEU A 71 -10.84 5.57 -15.60
N GLU A 72 -11.86 4.91 -15.08
CA GLU A 72 -12.48 5.23 -13.78
C GLU A 72 -11.49 5.15 -12.62
N LEU A 73 -10.54 4.21 -12.68
CA LEU A 73 -9.57 3.97 -11.59
C LEU A 73 -8.34 4.87 -11.69
N ARG A 74 -8.00 5.38 -12.88
CA ARG A 74 -6.80 6.20 -13.07
C ARG A 74 -6.84 7.42 -12.16
N ARG A 75 -5.71 7.77 -11.56
CA ARG A 75 -5.54 8.88 -10.61
C ARG A 75 -6.30 8.74 -9.30
N GLN A 76 -7.08 7.67 -9.10
CA GLN A 76 -7.70 7.40 -7.80
C GLN A 76 -6.64 6.96 -6.78
N ILE A 77 -6.87 7.32 -5.52
CA ILE A 77 -6.05 6.91 -4.38
C ILE A 77 -6.76 5.76 -3.68
N MET A 78 -6.04 4.65 -3.46
CA MET A 78 -6.57 3.42 -2.88
C MET A 78 -5.58 2.82 -1.88
N HIS A 79 -6.06 1.89 -1.06
CA HIS A 79 -5.20 1.04 -0.24
C HIS A 79 -4.93 -0.28 -0.97
N ALA A 80 -3.69 -0.73 -0.90
CA ALA A 80 -3.26 -2.03 -1.42
C ALA A 80 -2.36 -2.74 -0.40
N VAL A 81 -2.16 -4.03 -0.60
CA VAL A 81 -1.19 -4.84 0.15
C VAL A 81 -0.05 -5.16 -0.80
N VAL A 82 1.18 -4.99 -0.33
CA VAL A 82 2.40 -5.40 -1.06
C VAL A 82 2.54 -6.91 -1.09
#